data_AF-A0A661UN22-F1
#
_entry.id   AF-A0A661UN22-F1
#
_cell.length_a   1.000
_cell.length_b   1.000
_cell.length_c   1.000
_cell.angle_alpha   90.00
_cell.angle_beta   90.00
_cell.angle_gamma   90.00
#
_symmetry.space_group_name_H-M   'P 1'
#
loop_
_entity.id
_entity.type
_entity.pdbx_description
1 polymer ?
#
loop_
_entity_poly.entity_id
_entity_poly.type
_entity_poly.pdbx_seq_one_letter_code
_entity_poly.pdbx_strand_id
1 'polypeptide(L)' 'MKIIRTELDKILIIEPEIFHDSRGYFFESYNFQEFNRFGISSRLVQDNQSYSTRNVVRGLHYQIGENAQSKLIRVVS' A
#
# COMPACT_ATOMS: atom_id res chain seq x y z
N MET A 1 12.96 4.21 -0.71
CA MET A 1 11.82 3.31 -1.05
C MET A 1 12.20 2.38 -2.18
N LYS A 2 11.81 1.10 -2.12
CA LYS A 2 12.12 0.11 -3.16
C LYS A 2 10.85 -0.56 -3.68
N ILE A 3 10.74 -0.70 -5.01
CA ILE A 3 9.63 -1.39 -5.67
C ILE A 3 10.08 -2.78 -6.09
N ILE A 4 9.29 -3.78 -5.72
CA ILE A 4 9.46 -5.18 -6.10
C ILE A 4 8.25 -5.55 -6.97
N ARG A 5 8.52 -5.96 -8.22
CA ARG A 5 7.49 -6.44 -9.13
C ARG A 5 7.09 -7.86 -8.76
N THR A 6 5.80 -8.16 -8.87
CA THR A 6 5.30 -9.53 -8.71
C THR A 6 5.10 -10.19 -10.08
N GLU A 7 4.74 -11.47 -10.09
CA GLU A 7 4.35 -12.19 -11.30
C GLU A 7 3.04 -11.66 -11.91
N LEU A 8 2.21 -11.00 -11.11
CA LEU A 8 1.00 -10.33 -11.57
C LEU A 8 1.36 -8.91 -12.01
N ASP A 9 1.09 -8.61 -13.28
CA ASP A 9 1.29 -7.28 -13.83
C ASP A 9 0.54 -6.24 -12.99
N LYS A 10 1.19 -5.08 -12.78
CA LYS A 10 0.69 -3.94 -11.98
C LYS A 10 0.49 -4.20 -10.49
N ILE A 11 0.78 -5.40 -9.99
CA ILE A 11 0.85 -5.66 -8.55
C ILE A 11 2.30 -5.46 -8.10
N LEU A 12 2.47 -4.52 -7.18
CA LEU A 12 3.75 -4.06 -6.69
C LEU A 12 3.83 -4.26 -5.18
N ILE A 13 4.99 -4.72 -4.72
CA ILE A 13 5.36 -4.68 -3.30
C ILE A 13 6.25 -3.46 -3.10
N ILE A 14 5.89 -2.62 -2.13
CA ILE A 14 6.62 -1.40 -1.79
C ILE A 14 7.32 -1.64 -0.45
N GLU A 15 8.65 -1.66 -0.48
CA GLU A 15 9.49 -1.74 0.71
C GLU A 15 9.88 -0.33 1.13
N PRO A 16 9.37 0.18 2.28
CA PRO A 16 9.75 1.50 2.76
C PRO A 16 11.19 1.47 3.29
N GLU A 17 11.83 2.64 3.27
CA GLU A 17 13.10 2.83 3.95
C GLU A 17 12.80 3.22 5.40
N ILE A 18 13.24 2.40 6.34
CA ILE A 18 12.93 2.56 7.76
C ILE A 18 14.13 3.15 8.49
N PHE A 19 13.91 4.31 9.11
CA PHE A 19 14.89 4.99 9.95
C PHE A 19 14.66 4.60 11.41
N HIS A 20 15.68 4.05 12.06
CA HIS A 20 15.61 3.63 13.45
C HIS A 20 16.41 4.57 14.36
N ASP A 21 15.88 4.82 15.56
CA ASP A 21 16.60 5.50 16.64
C ASP A 21 16.14 5.02 18.02
N SER A 22 16.67 5.62 19.10
CA SER A 22 16.36 5.22 20.48
C SER A 22 14.89 5.39 20.90
N ARG A 23 14.06 6.10 20.11
CA ARG A 23 12.63 6.31 20.35
C ARG A 23 11.76 5.31 19.59
N GLY A 24 12.32 4.60 18.61
CA GLY A 24 11.59 3.66 17.76
C GLY A 24 12.00 3.74 16.30
N TYR A 25 11.03 3.85 15.40
CA TYR A 25 11.25 3.96 13.96
C TYR A 25 10.40 5.05 13.32
N PHE A 26 10.88 5.56 12.19
CA PHE A 26 10.19 6.50 11.34
C PHE A 26 10.34 6.07 9.87
N PHE A 27 9.27 6.23 9.08
CA PHE A 27 9.33 6.11 7.63
C PHE A 27 8.16 6.83 6.98
N GLU A 28 8.31 7.18 5.70
CA GLU A 28 7.22 7.71 4.89
C GLU A 28 6.34 6.55 4.39
N SER A 29 5.16 6.37 4.98
CA SER A 29 4.19 5.36 4.53
C SER A 29 3.56 5.67 3.17
N TYR A 30 3.58 6.95 2.79
CA TYR A 30 3.17 7.44 1.49
C TYR A 30 3.89 8.75 1.19
N ASN A 31 4.45 8.86 -0.02
CA ASN A 31 4.99 10.10 -0.56
C ASN A 31 4.57 10.18 -2.03
N PHE A 32 3.71 11.14 -2.39
CA PHE A 32 3.16 11.24 -3.74
C PHE A 32 4.25 11.39 -4.81
N GLN A 33 5.29 12.18 -4.54
CA GLN A 33 6.36 12.41 -5.52
C GLN A 33 7.15 11.13 -5.77
N GLU A 34 7.47 10.39 -4.70
CA GLU A 34 8.21 9.15 -4.79
C GLU A 34 7.39 8.04 -5.46
N PHE A 35 6.11 7.91 -5.11
CA PHE A 35 5.19 6.98 -5.79
C PHE A 35 5.03 7.30 -7.28
N ASN A 36 4.92 8.59 -7.62
CA ASN A 36 4.80 9.03 -9.00
C ASN A 36 6.05 8.71 -9.83
N ARG A 37 7.26 8.74 -9.24
CA ARG A 37 8.50 8.31 -9.91
C ARG A 37 8.48 6.83 -10.30
N PHE A 38 7.70 6.01 -9.59
CA PHE A 38 7.49 4.59 -9.91
C PHE A 38 6.26 4.34 -10.81
N GLY A 39 5.66 5.40 -11.38
CA GLY A 39 4.48 5.30 -12.24
C GLY A 39 3.17 5.13 -11.48
N ILE A 40 3.17 5.29 -10.15
CA ILE A 40 1.96 5.25 -9.32
C ILE A 40 1.47 6.69 -9.14
N SER A 41 0.74 7.18 -10.14
CA SER A 41 0.23 8.56 -10.18
C SER A 41 -1.22 8.69 -9.67
N SER A 42 -1.83 7.61 -9.20
CA SER A 42 -3.20 7.61 -8.70
C SER A 42 -3.34 8.49 -7.45
N ARG A 43 -4.39 9.31 -7.43
CA ARG A 43 -4.75 10.11 -6.26
C ARG A 43 -5.40 9.20 -5.21
N LEU A 44 -4.88 9.22 -3.99
CA LEU A 44 -5.58 8.63 -2.84
C LEU A 44 -6.77 9.52 -2.48
N VAL A 45 -7.98 8.94 -2.54
CA VAL A 45 -9.25 9.67 -2.32
C VAL A 45 -10.05 9.13 -1.13
N GLN A 46 -9.63 8.01 -0.56
CA GLN A 46 -10.28 7.36 0.57
C GLN A 46 -9.22 6.63 1.40
N ASP A 47 -9.39 6.67 2.71
CA ASP A 47 -8.58 5.90 3.67
C ASP A 47 -9.49 4.96 4.46
N ASN A 48 -9.04 3.73 4.64
CA ASN A 48 -9.76 2.68 5.35
C ASN A 48 -8.81 1.97 6.32
N GLN A 49 -9.27 1.74 7.55
CA GLN A 49 -8.57 0.92 8.53
C GLN A 49 -9.48 -0.21 9.00
N SER A 50 -8.95 -1.44 9.03
CA SER A 50 -9.67 -2.61 9.52
C SER A 50 -8.85 -3.36 10.54
N TYR A 51 -9.52 -3.88 11.56
CA TYR A 51 -8.97 -4.86 12.49
C TYR A 51 -9.68 -6.20 12.24
N SER A 52 -8.91 -7.28 12.28
CA SER A 52 -9.41 -8.64 12.04
C SER A 52 -8.94 -9.53 13.18
N THR A 53 -9.85 -10.29 13.77
CA THR A 53 -9.50 -11.33 14.73
C THR A 53 -8.92 -12.55 14.00
N ARG A 54 -8.29 -13.44 14.76
CA ARG A 54 -7.67 -14.66 14.23
C ARG A 54 -8.66 -15.43 13.33
N ASN A 55 -8.16 -15.88 12.18
CA ASN A 55 -8.89 -16.66 11.15
C ASN A 55 -9.98 -15.91 10.36
N VAL A 56 -10.10 -14.59 10.48
CA VAL A 56 -10.97 -13.81 9.61
C VAL A 56 -10.35 -13.68 8.22
N VAL A 57 -11.12 -14.05 7.19
CA VAL A 57 -10.75 -13.87 5.77
C VAL A 57 -11.65 -12.78 5.17
N ARG A 58 -11.04 -11.77 4.53
CA ARG A 58 -11.75 -10.69 3.82
C ARG A 58 -11.34 -10.71 2.35
N GLY A 59 -12.23 -11.20 1.48
CA GLY A 59 -11.98 -11.26 0.04
C GLY A 59 -12.76 -12.37 -0.67
N LEU A 60 -12.60 -12.52 -1.99
CA LEU A 60 -11.84 -11.64 -2.89
C LEU A 60 -12.72 -10.46 -3.34
N HIS A 61 -12.20 -9.23 -3.21
CA HIS A 61 -12.92 -8.00 -3.58
C HIS A 61 -12.22 -7.31 -4.75
N TYR A 62 -12.95 -7.04 -5.83
CA TYR A 62 -12.48 -6.26 -6.96
C TYR A 62 -13.62 -5.42 -7.53
N GLN A 63 -13.26 -4.33 -8.19
CA GLN A 63 -14.19 -3.47 -8.91
C GLN A 63 -13.66 -3.24 -10.33
N ILE A 64 -14.56 -3.10 -11.29
CA ILE A 64 -14.24 -2.95 -12.72
C ILE A 64 -14.99 -1.74 -13.32
N GLY A 65 -14.61 -1.36 -14.54
CA GLY A 65 -15.22 -0.25 -15.27
C GLY A 65 -15.00 1.10 -14.60
N GLU A 66 -16.03 1.94 -14.59
CA GLU A 66 -15.99 3.28 -13.99
C GLU A 66 -15.73 3.26 -12.48
N ASN A 67 -16.00 2.13 -11.82
CA ASN A 67 -15.81 1.94 -10.39
C ASN A 67 -14.50 1.22 -10.04
N ALA A 68 -13.60 1.00 -11.02
CA ALA A 68 -12.32 0.33 -10.77
C ALA A 68 -11.51 1.07 -9.70
N GLN A 69 -10.99 0.32 -8.72
CA GLN A 69 -10.30 0.88 -7.56
C GLN A 69 -8.89 0.31 -7.42
N SER A 70 -7.90 1.19 -7.41
CA SER A 70 -6.54 0.85 -6.95
C SER A 70 -6.46 1.00 -5.44
N LYS A 71 -5.69 0.12 -4.78
CA LYS A 71 -5.57 0.10 -3.32
C LYS A 71 -4.10 0.10 -2.91
N LEU A 72 -3.72 1.06 -2.07
CA LEU A 72 -2.48 1.01 -1.29
C LEU A 72 -2.81 0.37 0.05
N ILE A 73 -2.21 -0.78 0.35
CA ILE A 73 -2.56 -1.60 1.53
C ILE A 73 -1.32 -1.80 2.39
N ARG A 74 -1.48 -1.65 3.72
CA ARG A 74 -0.45 -1.96 4.72
C ARG A 74 -1.05 -2.64 5.95
N VAL A 75 -0.24 -3.44 6.63
CA VAL A 75 -0.56 -4.00 7.96
C VAL A 75 0.22 -3.21 9.00
N VAL A 76 -0.43 -2.87 10.12
CA VAL A 76 0.13 -1.98 11.15
C VAL A 76 0.27 -2.64 12.52
N SER A 77 -0.39 -3.77 12.73
CA SER A 77 -0.50 -4.51 13.99
C SER A 77 -0.86 -5.96 13.73
#